data_AF-A0A6J4TQ40-F1
#
_entry.id   AF-A0A6J4TQ40-F1
#
_cell.length_a   1.000
_cell.length_b   1.000
_cell.length_c   1.000
_cell.angle_alpha   90.00
_cell.angle_beta   90.00
_cell.angle_gamma   90.00
#
_symmetry.space_group_name_H-M   'P 1'
#
loop_
_entity.id
_entity.type
_entity.pdbx_description
1 polymer ?
#
loop_
_entity_poly.entity_id
_entity_poly.type
_entity_poly.pdbx_seq_one_letter_code
_entity_poly.pdbx_strand_id
1 'polypeptide(L)' 'MSVGDPVEEHGEAGCITVKRAKPNPVTLEWLIEGITPKNRHEETDFGPPVGRELW' A
#
# COMPACT_ATOMS: atom_id res chain seq x y z
N MET A 1 -16.86 -1.96 6.81
CA MET A 1 -15.97 -0.80 7.04
C MET A 1 -15.45 -0.96 8.45
N SER A 2 -14.14 -0.93 8.61
CA SER A 2 -13.46 -1.06 9.90
C SER A 2 -12.81 0.27 10.29
N VAL A 3 -12.49 0.43 11.57
CA VAL A 3 -11.75 1.60 12.06
C VAL A 3 -10.40 1.68 11.32
N GLY A 4 -10.11 2.84 10.72
CA GLY A 4 -8.90 3.08 9.92
C GLY A 4 -9.05 2.89 8.40
N ASP A 5 -10.20 2.40 7.91
CA ASP A 5 -10.47 2.33 6.47
C ASP A 5 -10.58 3.74 5.85
N PRO A 6 -9.94 4.01 4.69
CA PRO A 6 -10.09 5.28 3.99
C PRO A 6 -11.51 5.42 3.40
N VAL A 7 -12.06 6.64 3.45
CA VAL A 7 -13.40 6.97 2.96
C VAL A 7 -13.37 8.19 2.03
N GLU A 8 -14.29 8.21 1.08
CA GLU A 8 -14.57 9.36 0.21
C GLU A 8 -15.88 10.02 0.67
N GLU A 9 -15.85 11.33 0.91
CA GLU A 9 -17.03 12.12 1.28
C GLU A 9 -17.50 12.98 0.10
N HIS A 10 -18.82 13.01 -0.12
CA HIS A 10 -19.45 13.86 -1.12
C HIS A 10 -20.65 14.56 -0.49
N GLY A 11 -20.69 15.89 -0.55
CA GLY A 11 -21.79 16.71 -0.04
C GLY A 11 -22.69 17.23 -1.16
N GLU A 12 -23.98 16.95 -1.07
CA GLU A 12 -25.04 17.56 -1.89
C GLU A 12 -26.09 18.17 -0.96
N ALA A 13 -26.86 19.17 -1.41
CA ALA A 13 -27.73 19.98 -0.54
C ALA A 13 -28.61 19.15 0.42
N GLY A 14 -28.21 19.09 1.69
CA GLY A 14 -28.89 18.36 2.77
C GLY A 14 -28.48 16.90 2.97
N CYS A 15 -27.53 16.36 2.21
CA CYS A 15 -27.07 14.96 2.31
C CYS A 15 -25.55 14.84 2.19
N ILE A 16 -24.93 14.10 3.11
CA ILE A 16 -23.51 13.71 3.03
C ILE A 16 -23.47 12.22 2.72
N THR A 17 -22.85 11.87 1.59
CA THR A 17 -22.61 10.48 1.20
C THR A 17 -21.19 10.08 1.53
N VAL A 18 -21.03 9.03 2.34
CA VAL A 18 -19.72 8.45 2.68
C VAL A 18 -19.61 7.08 2.03
N LYS A 19 -18.55 6.87 1.23
CA LYS A 19 -18.25 5.59 0.57
C LYS A 19 -16.86 5.13 0.96
N ARG A 20 -16.60 3.81 0.91
CA ARG A 20 -15.23 3.30 1.00
C ARG A 20 -14.43 3.87 -0.14
N ALA A 21 -13.25 4.42 0.17
CA ALA A 21 -12.34 4.87 -0.86
C ALA A 21 -11.93 3.67 -1.71
N LYS A 22 -12.09 3.79 -3.03
CA LYS A 22 -11.55 2.79 -3.95
C LYS A 22 -10.02 2.97 -4.00
N PRO A 23 -9.22 1.91 -3.79
CA PRO A 23 -7.79 2.03 -4.02
C PRO A 23 -7.56 2.36 -5.50
N ASN A 24 -6.62 3.26 -5.77
CA ASN A 24 -6.15 3.45 -7.13
C ASN A 24 -5.58 2.12 -7.64
N PRO A 25 -5.88 1.72 -8.88
CA PRO A 25 -5.30 0.52 -9.45
C PRO A 25 -3.78 0.71 -9.52
N VAL A 26 -3.07 -0.09 -8.74
CA VAL A 26 -1.61 -0.17 -8.79
C VAL A 26 -1.24 -1.17 -9.87
N THR A 27 -0.55 -0.72 -10.90
CA THR A 27 -0.03 -1.59 -11.97
C THR A 27 1.45 -1.89 -11.75
N LEU A 28 1.93 -2.98 -12.32
CA LEU A 28 3.36 -3.33 -12.25
C LEU A 28 4.20 -2.26 -12.94
N GLU A 29 3.73 -1.77 -14.08
CA GLU A 29 4.33 -0.70 -14.86
C GLU A 29 4.51 0.56 -14.00
N TRP A 30 3.45 0.99 -13.31
CA TRP A 30 3.48 2.16 -12.43
C TRP A 30 4.49 2.00 -11.28
N LEU A 31 4.60 0.79 -10.71
CA LEU A 31 5.58 0.49 -9.65
C LEU A 31 7.01 0.58 -10.16
N ILE A 32 7.29 0.02 -11.35
CA ILE A 32 8.62 0.00 -11.95
C ILE A 32 9.05 1.43 -12.36
N GLU A 33 8.14 2.21 -12.93
CA GLU A 33 8.40 3.61 -13.33
C GLU A 33 8.84 4.50 -12.16
N GLY A 34 8.39 4.20 -10.94
CA GLY A 34 8.76 4.93 -9.73
C GLY A 34 10.17 4.62 -9.19
N ILE A 35 10.86 3.61 -9.72
CA ILE A 35 12.20 3.21 -9.24
C ILE A 35 13.26 4.16 -9.83
N THR A 36 14.06 4.76 -8.95
CA THR A 36 15.16 5.67 -9.27
C THR A 36 16.46 5.21 -8.60
N PRO A 37 17.63 5.65 -9.07
CA PRO A 37 18.89 5.36 -8.37
C PRO A 37 18.92 5.84 -6.91
N LYS A 38 18.11 6.83 -6.54
CA LYS A 38 18.06 7.41 -5.19
C LYS A 38 17.18 6.61 -4.21
N ASN A 39 16.18 5.87 -4.71
CA ASN A 39 15.26 5.08 -3.89
C ASN A 39 15.44 3.56 -4.10
N ARG A 40 16.45 3.14 -4.88
CA ARG A 40 16.79 1.74 -5.03
C ARG A 40 17.49 1.26 -3.76
N HIS A 41 16.80 0.44 -2.99
CA HIS A 41 17.33 -0.20 -1.79
C HIS A 41 18.25 -1.38 -2.18
N GLU A 42 19.31 -1.59 -1.39
CA GLU A 42 20.15 -2.77 -1.50
C GLU A 42 19.45 -3.99 -0.91
N GLU A 43 19.97 -5.17 -1.24
CA GLU A 43 19.54 -6.40 -0.57
C GLU A 43 19.78 -6.27 0.93
N THR A 44 18.77 -6.65 1.71
CA THR A 44 18.88 -6.67 3.18
C THR A 44 19.25 -8.07 3.63
N ASP A 45 20.37 -8.20 4.32
CA ASP A 45 20.71 -9.44 5.02
C ASP A 45 19.79 -9.60 6.24
N PHE A 46 18.92 -10.61 6.20
CA PHE A 46 17.99 -10.94 7.29
C PHE A 46 18.68 -11.68 8.45
N GLY A 47 19.97 -12.03 8.30
CA GLY A 47 20.75 -12.76 9.27
C GLY A 47 20.56 -14.28 9.18
N PRO A 48 21.23 -15.02 10.07
CA PRO A 48 21.10 -16.48 10.12
C PRO A 48 19.67 -16.90 10.53
N PRO A 49 19.21 -18.08 10.09
CA PRO A 49 17.92 -18.60 10.51
C PRO A 49 17.89 -18.77 12.03
N VAL A 50 16.84 -18.23 12.66
CA VAL A 50 16.61 -18.32 14.11
C VAL A 50 15.72 -19.50 14.52
N GLY A 51 15.25 -20.28 13.54
CA GLY A 51 14.38 -21.46 13.71
C GLY A 51 15.04 -22.80 13.34
N ARG A 52 14.23 -23.85 13.19
CA ARG A 52 14.67 -25.21 12.76
C ARG A 52 14.62 -25.40 11.25
N GLU A 53 14.92 -24.36 10.48
CA GLU A 53 14.76 -24.35 9.02
C GLU A 53 15.96 -24.96 8.28
N LEU A 54 17.07 -25.21 8.99
CA LEU A 54 18.21 -25.99 8.52
C LEU A 54 17.97 -27.47 8.86
N TRP A 55 17.74 -28.30 7.84
CA TRP A 55 17.74 -29.77 7.92
C TRP A 55 19.04 -30.34 7.37
#